data_AF-A0A423ETD5-F1
#
_entry.id   AF-A0A423ETD5-F1
#
_cell.length_a   1.000
_cell.length_b   1.000
_cell.length_c   1.000
_cell.angle_alpha   90.00
_cell.angle_beta   90.00
_cell.angle_gamma   90.00
#
_symmetry.space_group_name_H-M   'P 1'
#
loop_
_entity.id
_entity.type
_entity.pdbx_description
1 polymer ?
#
loop_
_entity_poly.entity_id
_entity_poly.type
_entity_poly.pdbx_seq_one_letter_code
_entity_poly.pdbx_strand_id
1 'polypeptide(L)'
;MISRLFHGSEPAIAQPPATFYNMAQNPCDFLNSDDRNVIADMFAYAQAEGANLAHVTQLAVVLGDYRRSSDGSQTVGGNNGYDADGYRVTFDFKKEEAQIASRILNGSAINSTRIDQGFLRYILHPDHGAFTNIGGIPFLERMVNKFSDEGDDQPPLGSEFAAFKKINFEDYAVRTTNKAIRLPPDKSVATVTNGVWSLTEYGKASGYVIDSATGKLSRPSDSPDEKTPQHSLLGAPATDAAHRTILDALADTRDQPAQRWIWPGHLFKMLRAFKP
;
A
#
# COMPACT_ATOMS: atom_id res chain seq x y z
N MET A 1 2.09 6.25 25.53
CA MET A 1 1.40 5.90 24.28
C MET A 1 0.46 7.02 23.79
N ILE A 2 -0.62 7.34 24.53
CA ILE A 2 -1.73 8.19 24.06
C ILE A 2 -1.30 9.54 23.47
N SER A 3 -0.44 10.28 24.17
CA SER A 3 0.04 11.59 23.68
C SER A 3 0.85 11.49 22.39
N ARG A 4 1.56 10.39 22.16
CA ARG A 4 2.43 10.17 21.00
C ARG A 4 1.67 9.64 19.79
N LEU A 5 0.77 8.69 19.99
CA LEU A 5 0.06 8.03 18.89
C LEU A 5 -1.27 8.68 18.54
N PHE A 6 -1.95 9.29 19.51
CA PHE A 6 -3.34 9.74 19.37
C PHE A 6 -3.54 11.22 19.74
N HIS A 7 -2.47 11.99 19.87
CA HIS A 7 -2.53 13.43 20.16
C HIS A 7 -3.33 13.80 21.43
N GLY A 8 -3.36 12.89 22.42
CA GLY A 8 -3.91 13.18 23.75
C GLY A 8 -5.23 12.48 24.10
N SER A 9 -5.94 11.90 23.14
CA SER A 9 -7.13 11.09 23.40
C SER A 9 -7.14 9.85 22.53
N GLU A 10 -7.30 8.69 23.15
CA GLU A 10 -7.38 7.43 22.42
C GLU A 10 -8.74 7.31 21.68
N PRO A 11 -8.76 7.16 20.35
CA PRO A 11 -10.00 7.06 19.58
C PRO A 11 -10.55 5.64 19.60
N ALA A 12 -11.81 5.49 19.19
CA ALA A 12 -12.36 4.19 18.84
C ALA A 12 -11.51 3.51 17.74
N ILE A 13 -11.49 2.17 17.73
CA ILE A 13 -10.73 1.39 16.75
C ILE A 13 -11.36 1.56 15.36
N ALA A 14 -10.60 2.16 14.45
CA ALA A 14 -10.99 2.31 13.05
C ALA A 14 -11.04 0.94 12.37
N GLN A 15 -11.94 0.79 11.40
CA GLN A 15 -12.16 -0.49 10.72
C GLN A 15 -11.51 -0.47 9.32
N PRO A 16 -10.74 -1.49 8.96
CA PRO A 16 -10.33 -1.70 7.57
C PRO A 16 -11.57 -2.02 6.70
N PRO A 17 -11.48 -1.96 5.36
CA PRO A 17 -10.29 -1.69 4.55
C PRO A 17 -9.91 -0.21 4.43
N ALA A 18 -8.71 0.04 3.90
CA ALA A 18 -8.33 1.32 3.35
C ALA A 18 -9.25 1.68 2.15
N THR A 19 -9.80 2.88 2.19
CA THR A 19 -10.68 3.50 1.20
C THR A 19 -10.23 4.93 0.93
N PHE A 20 -10.74 5.55 -0.12
CA PHE A 20 -10.46 6.96 -0.40
C PHE A 20 -10.81 7.89 0.77
N TYR A 21 -11.79 7.51 1.60
CA TYR A 21 -12.28 8.34 2.71
C TYR A 21 -11.43 8.24 3.98
N ASN A 22 -10.72 7.12 4.19
CA ASN A 22 -9.94 6.88 5.42
C ASN A 22 -8.42 6.74 5.16
N MET A 23 -7.96 6.87 3.91
CA MET A 23 -6.53 6.77 3.57
C MET A 23 -5.67 7.88 4.20
N ALA A 24 -6.25 9.03 4.52
CA ALA A 24 -5.56 10.12 5.23
C ALA A 24 -5.70 10.02 6.76
N GLN A 25 -6.49 9.09 7.28
CA GLN A 25 -6.64 8.88 8.71
C GLN A 25 -5.33 8.37 9.32
N ASN A 26 -5.09 8.73 10.59
CA ASN A 26 -3.94 8.27 11.35
C ASN A 26 -3.89 6.71 11.35
N PRO A 27 -2.81 6.09 10.86
CA PRO A 27 -2.69 4.63 10.83
C PRO A 27 -2.86 3.98 12.20
N CYS A 28 -2.42 4.65 13.27
CA CYS A 28 -2.52 4.11 14.63
C CYS A 28 -3.97 3.93 15.10
N ASP A 29 -4.95 4.60 14.48
CA ASP A 29 -6.37 4.42 14.83
C ASP A 29 -6.87 3.00 14.51
N PHE A 30 -6.22 2.31 13.57
CA PHE A 30 -6.54 0.95 13.13
C PHE A 30 -5.88 -0.14 13.98
N LEU A 31 -5.04 0.22 14.96
CA LEU A 31 -4.48 -0.73 15.91
C LEU A 31 -5.62 -1.36 16.72
N ASN A 32 -5.69 -2.69 16.73
CA ASN A 32 -6.69 -3.41 17.52
C ASN A 32 -6.33 -3.37 19.02
N SER A 33 -7.22 -3.88 19.88
CA SER A 33 -7.01 -3.83 21.33
C SER A 33 -5.70 -4.50 21.77
N ASP A 34 -5.34 -5.64 21.18
CA ASP A 34 -4.13 -6.38 21.53
C ASP A 34 -2.87 -5.62 21.08
N ASP A 35 -2.89 -5.05 19.87
CA ASP A 35 -1.83 -4.19 19.35
C ASP A 35 -1.60 -2.99 20.29
N ARG A 36 -2.67 -2.31 20.71
CA ARG A 36 -2.58 -1.15 21.61
C ARG A 36 -2.03 -1.55 22.99
N ASN A 37 -2.45 -2.69 23.52
CA ASN A 37 -1.95 -3.20 24.79
C ASN A 37 -0.45 -3.50 24.72
N VAL A 38 0.02 -4.25 23.70
CA VAL A 38 1.45 -4.57 23.58
C VAL A 38 2.28 -3.31 23.30
N ILE A 39 1.77 -2.37 22.50
CA ILE A 39 2.46 -1.09 22.24
C ILE A 39 2.55 -0.23 23.50
N ALA A 40 1.52 -0.20 24.33
CA ALA A 40 1.57 0.51 25.62
C ALA A 40 2.69 -0.06 26.51
N ASP A 41 2.80 -1.38 26.59
CA ASP A 41 3.86 -2.06 27.34
C ASP A 41 5.24 -1.82 26.73
N MET A 42 5.36 -1.81 25.39
CA MET A 42 6.61 -1.44 24.70
C MET A 42 7.04 -0.02 25.01
N PHE A 43 6.11 0.94 25.08
CA PHE A 43 6.43 2.31 25.50
C PHE A 43 6.95 2.36 26.93
N ALA A 44 6.32 1.61 27.85
CA ALA A 44 6.76 1.55 29.24
C ALA A 44 8.16 0.92 29.35
N TYR A 45 8.39 -0.20 28.67
CA TYR A 45 9.68 -0.89 28.64
C TYR A 45 10.77 0.00 28.03
N ALA A 46 10.56 0.54 26.83
CA ALA A 46 11.53 1.42 26.18
C ALA A 46 11.85 2.67 27.02
N GLN A 47 10.86 3.20 27.75
CA GLN A 47 11.08 4.33 28.65
C GLN A 47 11.94 3.96 29.85
N ALA A 48 11.66 2.81 30.49
CA ALA A 48 12.41 2.31 31.63
C ALA A 48 13.88 2.03 31.28
N GLU A 49 14.11 1.53 30.07
CA GLU A 49 15.44 1.16 29.57
C GLU A 49 16.21 2.33 28.92
N GLY A 50 15.62 3.53 28.88
CA GLY A 50 16.26 4.72 28.29
C GLY A 50 16.37 4.70 26.76
N ALA A 51 15.59 3.84 26.07
CA ALA A 51 15.52 3.83 24.63
C ALA A 51 14.67 5.00 24.09
N ASN A 52 14.99 5.44 22.88
CA ASN A 52 14.22 6.49 22.22
C ASN A 52 12.83 5.98 21.83
N LEU A 53 11.80 6.60 22.39
CA LEU A 53 10.40 6.20 22.18
C LEU A 53 9.91 6.36 20.72
N ALA A 54 10.68 7.01 19.85
CA ALA A 54 10.42 7.03 18.42
C ALA A 54 10.55 5.65 17.76
N HIS A 55 11.35 4.72 18.32
CA HIS A 55 11.39 3.34 17.82
C HIS A 55 10.01 2.66 17.95
N VAL A 56 9.41 2.72 19.14
CA VAL A 56 8.06 2.17 19.40
C VAL A 56 7.01 2.91 18.56
N THR A 57 7.14 4.22 18.40
CA THR A 57 6.23 5.03 17.58
C THR A 57 6.25 4.58 16.12
N GLN A 58 7.43 4.38 15.54
CA GLN A 58 7.56 3.93 14.15
C GLN A 58 7.01 2.51 13.95
N LEU A 59 7.26 1.61 14.90
CA LEU A 59 6.67 0.26 14.89
C LEU A 59 5.13 0.32 14.92
N ALA A 60 4.56 1.14 15.80
CA ALA A 60 3.11 1.32 15.92
C ALA A 60 2.46 1.88 14.65
N VAL A 61 3.13 2.83 13.98
CA VAL A 61 2.64 3.39 12.71
C VAL A 61 2.61 2.30 11.63
N VAL A 62 3.68 1.50 11.52
CA VAL A 62 3.76 0.46 10.48
C VAL A 62 2.79 -0.69 10.75
N LEU A 63 2.59 -1.08 12.01
CA LEU A 63 1.55 -2.04 12.38
C LEU A 63 0.15 -1.48 12.09
N GLY A 64 -0.09 -0.20 12.37
CA GLY A 64 -1.34 0.48 12.01
C GLY A 64 -1.60 0.50 10.50
N ASP A 65 -0.56 0.74 9.69
CA ASP A 65 -0.65 0.69 8.22
C ASP A 65 -0.96 -0.72 7.71
N TYR A 66 -0.38 -1.74 8.34
CA TYR A 66 -0.68 -3.15 8.06
C TYR A 66 -2.16 -3.45 8.34
N ARG A 67 -2.69 -3.08 9.52
CA ARG A 67 -4.10 -3.25 9.89
C ARG A 67 -5.03 -2.50 8.94
N ARG A 68 -4.72 -1.23 8.65
CA ARG A 68 -5.46 -0.38 7.74
C ARG A 68 -5.60 -0.99 6.35
N SER A 69 -4.56 -1.69 5.89
CA SER A 69 -4.51 -2.37 4.59
C SER A 69 -5.13 -3.78 4.63
N SER A 70 -6.08 -4.02 5.54
CA SER A 70 -6.69 -5.33 5.82
C SER A 70 -5.63 -6.41 6.03
N ASP A 71 -4.80 -6.23 7.06
CA ASP A 71 -3.70 -7.13 7.41
C ASP A 71 -2.76 -7.37 6.22
N GLY A 72 -2.43 -6.29 5.51
CA GLY A 72 -1.56 -6.30 4.34
C GLY A 72 -2.17 -6.84 3.04
N SER A 73 -3.39 -7.40 3.06
CA SER A 73 -4.03 -7.99 1.87
C SER A 73 -4.34 -6.99 0.75
N GLN A 74 -4.51 -5.70 1.09
CA GLN A 74 -4.70 -4.64 0.10
C GLN A 74 -3.40 -4.14 -0.53
N THR A 75 -2.25 -4.57 -0.01
CA THR A 75 -0.94 -4.13 -0.47
C THR A 75 -0.33 -5.16 -1.41
N VAL A 76 -0.14 -4.79 -2.67
CA VAL A 76 0.62 -5.60 -3.61
C VAL A 76 2.10 -5.62 -3.20
N GLY A 77 2.74 -6.79 -3.24
CA GLY A 77 4.17 -6.92 -2.96
C GLY A 77 5.01 -6.01 -3.86
N GLY A 78 5.97 -5.30 -3.24
CA GLY A 78 6.84 -4.30 -3.85
C GLY A 78 7.81 -4.85 -4.90
N ASN A 79 8.04 -6.17 -4.92
CA ASN A 79 8.86 -6.85 -5.92
C ASN A 79 8.17 -7.06 -7.28
N ASN A 80 7.09 -6.30 -7.51
CA ASN A 80 6.34 -6.27 -8.76
C ASN A 80 6.56 -5.02 -9.63
N GLY A 81 7.40 -4.09 -9.19
CA GLY A 81 7.62 -2.80 -9.85
C GLY A 81 8.56 -2.82 -11.06
N TYR A 82 8.53 -1.74 -11.83
CA TYR A 82 9.45 -1.49 -12.94
C TYR A 82 10.12 -0.12 -12.74
N ASP A 83 11.37 0.03 -13.21
CA ASP A 83 12.06 1.32 -13.21
C ASP A 83 11.57 2.25 -14.33
N ALA A 84 12.15 3.45 -14.38
CA ALA A 84 11.78 4.46 -15.37
C ALA A 84 12.08 4.05 -16.83
N ASP A 85 12.99 3.10 -17.05
CA ASP A 85 13.34 2.56 -18.36
C ASP A 85 12.46 1.34 -18.72
N GLY A 86 11.59 0.94 -17.79
CA GLY A 86 10.65 -0.16 -17.91
C GLY A 86 11.26 -1.52 -17.57
N TYR A 87 12.40 -1.62 -16.88
CA TYR A 87 12.96 -2.90 -16.45
C TYR A 87 12.41 -3.32 -15.09
N ARG A 88 12.23 -4.63 -14.90
CA ARG A 88 11.74 -5.19 -13.65
C ARG A 88 12.72 -4.88 -12.52
N VAL A 89 12.20 -4.45 -11.38
CA VAL A 89 13.00 -4.19 -10.19
C VAL A 89 12.51 -5.06 -9.04
N THR A 90 13.46 -5.63 -8.29
CA THR A 90 13.21 -6.29 -7.01
C THR A 90 14.03 -5.62 -5.91
N PHE A 91 13.61 -5.88 -4.69
CA PHE A 91 14.07 -5.27 -3.47
C PHE A 91 14.25 -6.37 -2.45
N ASP A 92 15.42 -6.39 -1.84
CA ASP A 92 15.80 -7.36 -0.84
C ASP A 92 16.44 -6.64 0.34
N PHE A 93 16.37 -7.26 1.52
CA PHE A 93 17.16 -6.79 2.65
C PHE A 93 18.66 -6.95 2.34
N LYS A 94 19.48 -6.04 2.87
CA LYS A 94 20.92 -6.31 2.95
C LYS A 94 21.18 -7.52 3.82
N LYS A 95 22.36 -8.13 3.62
CA LYS A 95 22.76 -9.38 4.27
C LYS A 95 22.55 -9.34 5.78
N GLU A 96 22.96 -8.25 6.43
CA GLU A 96 22.87 -8.08 7.87
C GLU A 96 21.40 -8.09 8.31
N GLU A 97 20.56 -7.27 7.70
CA GLU A 97 19.12 -7.16 7.98
C GLU A 97 18.37 -8.47 7.68
N ALA A 98 18.72 -9.14 6.58
CA ALA A 98 18.16 -10.45 6.22
C ALA A 98 18.48 -11.52 7.28
N GLN A 99 19.67 -11.47 7.88
CA GLN A 99 20.02 -12.36 8.98
C GLN A 99 19.16 -12.10 10.22
N ILE A 100 18.88 -10.83 10.56
CA ILE A 100 18.01 -10.49 11.69
C ILE A 100 16.58 -10.93 11.42
N ALA A 101 16.05 -10.62 10.23
CA ALA A 101 14.72 -11.06 9.81
C ALA A 101 14.59 -12.59 9.90
N SER A 102 15.61 -13.33 9.43
CA SER A 102 15.66 -14.78 9.53
C SER A 102 15.68 -15.28 10.97
N ARG A 103 16.43 -14.65 11.88
CA ARG A 103 16.43 -15.01 13.31
C ARG A 103 15.07 -14.82 13.95
N ILE A 104 14.36 -13.74 13.64
CA ILE A 104 13.00 -13.52 14.14
C ILE A 104 12.05 -14.59 13.60
N LEU A 105 12.06 -14.82 12.27
CA LEU A 105 11.12 -15.74 11.61
C LEU A 105 11.33 -17.21 11.97
N ASN A 106 12.56 -17.59 12.29
CA ASN A 106 12.93 -18.99 12.61
C ASN A 106 13.19 -19.22 14.11
N GLY A 107 13.22 -18.17 14.93
CA GLY A 107 13.39 -18.26 16.38
C GLY A 107 12.13 -18.77 17.07
N SER A 108 12.27 -19.29 18.29
CA SER A 108 11.13 -19.80 19.08
C SER A 108 10.20 -18.68 19.59
N ALA A 109 10.76 -17.49 19.85
CA ALA A 109 10.02 -16.34 20.37
C ALA A 109 8.82 -15.90 19.51
N ILE A 110 8.86 -16.10 18.18
CA ILE A 110 7.74 -15.76 17.29
C ILE A 110 6.46 -16.53 17.63
N ASN A 111 6.58 -17.71 18.25
CA ASN A 111 5.44 -18.58 18.54
C ASN A 111 4.65 -18.14 19.78
N SER A 112 5.24 -17.32 20.66
CA SER A 112 4.60 -16.86 21.91
C SER A 112 4.64 -15.34 22.10
N THR A 113 5.28 -14.61 21.19
CA THR A 113 5.28 -13.15 21.24
C THR A 113 3.86 -12.59 21.13
N ARG A 114 3.57 -11.53 21.89
CA ARG A 114 2.31 -10.77 21.82
C ARG A 114 2.20 -9.90 20.56
N ILE A 115 3.28 -9.79 19.77
CA ILE A 115 3.24 -9.12 18.46
C ILE A 115 2.60 -10.06 17.44
N ASP A 116 1.68 -9.53 16.62
CA ASP A 116 0.98 -10.31 15.60
C ASP A 116 1.96 -11.05 14.67
N GLN A 117 1.84 -12.38 14.60
CA GLN A 117 2.73 -13.23 13.81
C GLN A 117 2.52 -13.05 12.30
N GLY A 118 1.30 -12.70 11.87
CA GLY A 118 1.01 -12.35 10.49
C GLY A 118 1.75 -11.08 10.08
N PHE A 119 1.72 -10.06 10.93
CA PHE A 119 2.48 -8.83 10.77
C PHE A 119 3.98 -9.10 10.70
N LEU A 120 4.54 -9.94 11.59
CA LEU A 120 5.96 -10.28 11.54
C LEU A 120 6.35 -10.95 10.22
N ARG A 121 5.55 -11.93 9.77
CA ARG A 121 5.77 -12.59 8.47
C ARG A 121 5.64 -11.62 7.30
N TYR A 122 4.71 -10.68 7.39
CA TYR A 122 4.51 -9.64 6.39
C TYR A 122 5.71 -8.69 6.33
N ILE A 123 6.06 -8.03 7.44
CA ILE A 123 7.05 -6.97 7.48
C ILE A 123 8.50 -7.47 7.38
N LEU A 124 8.75 -8.75 7.65
CA LEU A 124 10.07 -9.38 7.48
C LEU A 124 10.20 -10.11 6.14
N HIS A 125 9.17 -10.07 5.29
CA HIS A 125 9.29 -10.55 3.93
C HIS A 125 9.86 -9.45 3.02
N PRO A 126 10.87 -9.74 2.17
CA PRO A 126 11.47 -8.75 1.27
C PRO A 126 10.47 -7.96 0.43
N ASP A 127 9.45 -8.63 -0.12
CA ASP A 127 8.39 -7.98 -0.92
C ASP A 127 7.63 -6.86 -0.20
N HIS A 128 7.62 -6.79 1.13
CA HIS A 128 6.84 -5.80 1.88
C HIS A 128 7.72 -4.97 2.82
N GLY A 129 8.66 -5.61 3.50
CA GLY A 129 9.52 -5.01 4.51
C GLY A 129 10.70 -4.20 3.98
N ALA A 130 11.25 -4.55 2.81
CA ALA A 130 12.48 -3.92 2.30
C ALA A 130 12.32 -2.41 2.04
N PHE A 131 11.09 -1.92 1.91
CA PHE A 131 10.79 -0.49 1.76
C PHE A 131 10.38 0.21 3.04
N THR A 132 10.09 -0.55 4.09
CA THR A 132 9.45 -0.02 5.29
C THR A 132 10.42 -0.09 6.45
N ASN A 133 10.98 1.07 6.81
CA ASN A 133 11.78 1.18 8.01
C ASN A 133 10.87 1.27 9.25
N ILE A 134 10.80 0.18 10.03
CA ILE A 134 10.06 0.09 11.30
C ILE A 134 10.80 0.68 12.51
N GLY A 135 11.88 1.44 12.29
CA GLY A 135 12.84 1.83 13.32
C GLY A 135 14.02 0.88 13.47
N GLY A 136 14.28 0.08 12.41
CA GLY A 136 15.31 -0.95 12.32
C GLY A 136 14.82 -2.33 12.74
N ILE A 137 15.15 -3.37 11.95
CA ILE A 137 14.88 -4.78 12.31
C ILE A 137 15.55 -5.17 13.65
N PRO A 138 16.75 -4.65 14.03
CA PRO A 138 17.32 -4.95 15.35
C PRO A 138 16.40 -4.57 16.53
N PHE A 139 15.70 -3.43 16.45
CA PHE A 139 14.78 -3.03 17.52
C PHE A 139 13.56 -3.95 17.57
N LEU A 140 13.02 -4.34 16.41
CA LEU A 140 11.92 -5.30 16.34
C LEU A 140 12.32 -6.65 16.94
N GLU A 141 13.53 -7.16 16.67
CA GLU A 141 14.03 -8.41 17.28
C GLU A 141 13.99 -8.34 18.81
N ARG A 142 14.44 -7.22 19.39
CA ARG A 142 14.37 -7.00 20.85
C ARG A 142 12.94 -7.03 21.37
N MET A 143 12.00 -6.37 20.69
CA MET A 143 10.59 -6.36 21.10
C MET A 143 9.94 -7.75 20.96
N VAL A 144 10.20 -8.46 19.86
CA VAL A 144 9.69 -9.83 19.65
C VAL A 144 10.10 -10.73 20.80
N ASN A 145 11.39 -10.72 21.15
CA ASN A 145 11.91 -11.56 22.22
C ASN A 145 11.44 -11.09 23.60
N LYS A 146 11.38 -9.78 23.86
CA LYS A 146 10.97 -9.25 25.17
C LYS A 146 9.51 -9.56 25.50
N PHE A 147 8.65 -9.56 24.49
CA PHE A 147 7.20 -9.75 24.64
C PHE A 147 6.74 -11.17 24.30
N SER A 148 7.67 -12.14 24.27
CA SER A 148 7.39 -13.58 24.22
C SER A 148 7.61 -14.25 25.58
N ASP A 149 7.38 -15.55 25.66
CA ASP A 149 7.67 -16.36 26.85
C ASP A 149 9.17 -16.40 27.22
N GLU A 150 10.04 -15.98 26.30
CA GLU A 150 11.49 -15.87 26.51
C GLU A 150 11.91 -14.49 27.07
N GLY A 151 10.93 -13.63 27.37
CA GLY A 151 11.12 -12.22 27.69
C GLY A 151 11.81 -11.93 29.02
N ASP A 152 11.75 -12.85 29.98
CA ASP A 152 12.39 -12.71 31.29
C ASP A 152 13.90 -12.90 31.22
N ASP A 153 14.38 -13.70 30.26
CA ASP A 153 15.80 -13.97 30.03
C ASP A 153 16.46 -12.93 29.09
N GLN A 154 15.69 -12.00 28.53
CA GLN A 154 16.23 -11.00 27.62
C GLN A 154 17.05 -9.94 28.35
N PRO A 155 18.23 -9.59 27.83
CA PRO A 155 19.03 -8.51 28.39
C PRO A 155 18.32 -7.14 28.24
N PRO A 156 18.67 -6.16 29.08
CA PRO A 156 18.31 -4.75 28.92
C PRO A 156 18.51 -4.20 27.50
N LEU A 157 17.78 -3.15 27.13
CA LEU A 157 18.04 -2.49 25.85
C LEU A 157 19.41 -1.81 25.90
N GLY A 158 20.22 -2.04 24.87
CA GLY A 158 21.54 -1.45 24.77
C GLY A 158 21.50 0.03 24.34
N SER A 159 22.63 0.72 24.52
CA SER A 159 22.79 2.14 24.19
C SER A 159 22.55 2.47 22.71
N GLU A 160 22.61 1.46 21.82
CA GLU A 160 22.29 1.60 20.40
C GLU A 160 20.86 2.08 20.14
N PHE A 161 19.93 1.89 21.09
CA PHE A 161 18.54 2.33 20.99
C PHE A 161 18.27 3.69 21.64
N ALA A 162 19.27 4.34 22.24
CA ALA A 162 19.10 5.65 22.89
C ALA A 162 18.80 6.78 21.90
N ALA A 163 19.13 6.60 20.62
CA ALA A 163 18.84 7.56 19.56
C ALA A 163 18.12 6.88 18.39
N PHE A 164 17.02 7.49 17.95
CA PHE A 164 16.33 7.04 16.75
C PHE A 164 16.92 7.73 15.51
N LYS A 165 17.47 6.95 14.59
CA LYS A 165 17.91 7.42 13.28
C LYS A 165 17.05 6.79 12.20
N LYS A 166 16.38 7.62 11.42
CA LYS A 166 15.77 7.16 10.16
C LYS A 166 16.91 6.78 9.21
N ILE A 167 17.07 5.49 8.97
CA ILE A 167 18.04 4.95 8.01
C ILE A 167 17.54 5.13 6.58
N ASN A 168 18.45 5.41 5.66
CA ASN A 168 18.11 5.55 4.24
C ASN A 168 17.91 4.17 3.63
N PHE A 169 17.08 4.06 2.58
CA PHE A 169 16.84 2.80 1.87
C PHE A 169 18.16 2.06 1.54
N GLU A 170 19.13 2.79 1.01
CA GLU A 170 20.44 2.25 0.59
C GLU A 170 21.27 1.71 1.76
N ASP A 171 20.90 1.98 3.02
CA ASP A 171 21.61 1.49 4.20
C ASP A 171 21.15 0.07 4.59
N TYR A 172 19.89 -0.31 4.32
CA TYR A 172 19.28 -1.56 4.82
C TYR A 172 18.68 -2.47 3.74
N ALA A 173 18.51 -1.98 2.52
CA ALA A 173 17.98 -2.75 1.42
C ALA A 173 18.85 -2.64 0.17
N VAL A 174 18.66 -3.57 -0.76
CA VAL A 174 19.31 -3.62 -2.06
C VAL A 174 18.23 -3.60 -3.12
N ARG A 175 18.43 -2.75 -4.14
CA ARG A 175 17.61 -2.72 -5.33
C ARG A 175 18.30 -3.45 -6.47
N THR A 176 17.64 -4.46 -7.03
CA THR A 176 18.15 -5.24 -8.16
C THR A 176 17.30 -4.97 -9.40
N THR A 177 17.94 -4.55 -10.50
CA THR A 177 17.26 -4.35 -11.79
C THR A 177 17.51 -5.55 -12.71
N ASN A 178 16.44 -6.24 -13.09
CA ASN A 178 16.50 -7.32 -14.05
C ASN A 178 16.28 -6.80 -15.48
N LYS A 179 17.38 -6.67 -16.24
CA LYS A 179 17.37 -6.17 -17.62
C LYS A 179 16.77 -7.15 -18.64
N ALA A 180 16.56 -8.40 -18.27
CA ALA A 180 15.93 -9.40 -19.15
C ALA A 180 14.40 -9.31 -19.14
N ILE A 181 13.81 -8.68 -18.12
CA ILE A 181 12.36 -8.55 -17.98
C ILE A 181 11.98 -7.09 -18.18
N ARG A 182 11.22 -6.82 -19.25
CA ARG A 182 10.72 -5.49 -19.56
C ARG A 182 9.23 -5.39 -19.30
N LEU A 183 8.77 -4.22 -18.86
CA LEU A 183 7.38 -3.84 -18.83
C LEU A 183 6.82 -4.08 -20.23
N PRO A 184 5.71 -4.83 -20.37
CA PRO A 184 5.07 -5.01 -21.64
C PRO A 184 4.78 -3.65 -22.28
N PRO A 185 4.89 -3.53 -23.62
CA PRO A 185 4.57 -2.29 -24.30
C PRO A 185 3.15 -1.85 -23.94
N ASP A 186 2.98 -0.55 -23.73
CA ASP A 186 1.68 0.03 -23.42
C ASP A 186 0.70 -0.25 -24.58
N LYS A 187 -0.42 -0.89 -24.24
CA LYS A 187 -1.51 -1.20 -25.19
C LYS A 187 -2.72 -0.29 -24.98
N SER A 188 -2.56 0.82 -24.25
CA SER A 188 -3.57 1.85 -24.14
C SER A 188 -3.90 2.36 -25.55
N VAL A 189 -5.18 2.40 -25.89
CA VAL A 189 -5.64 2.81 -27.23
C VAL A 189 -5.71 4.33 -27.35
N ALA A 190 -6.02 5.01 -26.24
CA ALA A 190 -6.11 6.46 -26.18
C ALA A 190 -5.49 6.97 -24.88
N THR A 191 -5.09 8.24 -24.90
CA THR A 191 -4.56 8.98 -23.76
C THR A 191 -5.25 10.33 -23.64
N VAL A 192 -5.34 10.83 -22.42
CA VAL A 192 -5.89 12.16 -22.11
C VAL A 192 -4.75 13.07 -21.71
N THR A 193 -4.55 14.15 -22.48
CA THR A 193 -3.60 15.22 -22.13
C THR A 193 -4.37 16.52 -22.03
N ASN A 194 -4.36 17.16 -20.86
CA ASN A 194 -5.09 18.41 -20.59
C ASN A 194 -6.59 18.35 -20.95
N GLY A 195 -7.25 17.21 -20.67
CA GLY A 195 -8.66 16.99 -20.98
C GLY A 195 -8.97 16.63 -22.44
N VAL A 196 -7.98 16.58 -23.31
CA VAL A 196 -8.15 16.20 -24.73
C VAL A 196 -7.78 14.74 -24.92
N TRP A 197 -8.73 13.96 -25.44
CA TRP A 197 -8.52 12.57 -25.84
C TRP A 197 -7.76 12.49 -27.16
N SER A 198 -6.72 11.65 -27.22
CA SER A 198 -5.96 11.39 -28.44
C SER A 198 -5.59 9.91 -28.54
N LEU A 199 -5.53 9.38 -29.77
CA LEU A 199 -5.14 8.00 -30.00
C LEU A 199 -3.63 7.84 -29.79
N THR A 200 -3.26 6.75 -29.12
CA THR A 200 -1.87 6.30 -29.07
C THR A 200 -1.45 5.71 -30.42
N GLU A 201 -0.15 5.50 -30.63
CA GLU A 201 0.35 4.79 -31.80
C GLU A 201 -0.25 3.38 -31.91
N TYR A 202 -0.36 2.67 -30.79
CA TYR A 202 -1.01 1.36 -30.74
C TYR A 202 -2.49 1.45 -31.11
N GLY A 203 -3.22 2.46 -30.63
CA GLY A 203 -4.62 2.66 -30.97
C GLY A 203 -4.84 2.91 -32.46
N LYS A 204 -4.00 3.77 -33.07
CA LYS A 204 -4.00 4.01 -34.52
C LYS A 204 -3.69 2.73 -35.31
N ALA A 205 -2.63 2.01 -34.94
CA ALA A 205 -2.23 0.76 -35.60
C ALA A 205 -3.28 -0.35 -35.44
N SER A 206 -4.02 -0.36 -34.34
CA SER A 206 -5.12 -1.30 -34.08
C SER A 206 -6.44 -0.93 -34.78
N GLY A 207 -6.44 0.20 -35.50
CA GLY A 207 -7.56 0.69 -36.31
C GLY A 207 -8.60 1.48 -35.53
N TYR A 208 -8.32 1.93 -34.30
CA TYR A 208 -9.27 2.74 -33.56
C TYR A 208 -9.38 4.16 -34.11
N VAL A 209 -10.55 4.75 -33.95
CA VAL A 209 -10.85 6.16 -34.24
C VAL A 209 -11.42 6.83 -32.99
N ILE A 210 -11.15 8.13 -32.85
CA ILE A 210 -11.80 8.99 -31.83
C ILE A 210 -12.71 9.95 -32.57
N ASP A 211 -13.98 9.95 -32.19
CA ASP A 211 -14.93 10.97 -32.60
C ASP A 211 -14.54 12.31 -31.95
N SER A 212 -14.23 13.31 -32.77
CA SER A 212 -13.77 14.62 -32.29
C SER A 212 -14.86 15.47 -31.63
N ALA A 213 -16.14 15.19 -31.88
CA ALA A 213 -17.28 15.90 -31.29
C ALA A 213 -17.72 15.29 -29.95
N THR A 214 -17.59 13.97 -29.80
CA THR A 214 -18.05 13.24 -28.60
C THR A 214 -16.93 12.68 -27.74
N GLY A 215 -15.70 12.60 -28.24
CA GLY A 215 -14.57 11.93 -27.59
C GLY A 215 -14.68 10.40 -27.57
N LYS A 216 -15.69 9.82 -28.25
CA LYS A 216 -15.97 8.38 -28.22
C LYS A 216 -14.95 7.61 -29.05
N LEU A 217 -14.45 6.51 -28.48
CA LEU A 217 -13.54 5.57 -29.12
C LEU A 217 -14.35 4.48 -29.85
N SER A 218 -13.99 4.14 -31.08
CA SER A 218 -14.60 3.02 -31.81
C SER A 218 -13.60 2.32 -32.73
N ARG A 219 -13.88 1.05 -33.09
CA ARG A 219 -13.14 0.28 -34.09
C ARG A 219 -14.02 0.04 -35.33
N PRO A 220 -13.47 0.01 -36.55
CA PRO A 220 -14.24 -0.26 -37.77
C PRO A 220 -15.01 -1.58 -37.78
N SER A 221 -14.57 -2.58 -37.00
CA SER A 221 -15.29 -3.86 -36.85
C SER A 221 -16.55 -3.77 -35.96
N ASP A 222 -16.74 -2.68 -35.22
CA ASP A 222 -17.96 -2.42 -34.45
C ASP A 222 -19.04 -1.73 -35.31
N SER A 223 -19.01 -1.99 -36.63
CA SER A 223 -20.06 -1.55 -37.54
C SER A 223 -21.39 -2.21 -37.12
N PRO A 224 -22.49 -1.45 -37.04
CA PRO A 224 -23.72 -1.84 -36.36
C PRO A 224 -24.61 -2.76 -37.21
N ASP A 225 -24.13 -3.95 -37.59
CA ASP A 225 -24.95 -4.97 -38.24
C ASP A 225 -25.15 -6.25 -37.39
N GLU A 226 -24.61 -6.29 -36.17
CA GLU A 226 -24.88 -7.39 -35.23
C GLU A 226 -25.99 -7.03 -34.23
N LYS A 227 -27.23 -7.27 -34.69
CA LYS A 227 -28.45 -7.55 -33.93
C LYS A 227 -28.59 -6.85 -32.57
N THR A 228 -29.33 -5.75 -32.59
CA THR A 228 -30.17 -5.29 -31.48
C THR A 228 -30.92 -6.47 -30.86
N PRO A 229 -30.78 -6.77 -29.55
CA PRO A 229 -31.83 -7.47 -28.84
C PRO A 229 -33.00 -6.50 -28.78
N GLN A 230 -34.08 -6.82 -29.50
CA GLN A 230 -35.35 -6.13 -29.37
C GLN A 230 -35.83 -6.27 -27.92
N HIS A 231 -35.62 -5.24 -27.10
CA HIS A 231 -36.46 -5.02 -25.95
C HIS A 231 -37.78 -4.46 -26.46
N SER A 232 -38.81 -5.31 -26.45
CA SER A 232 -40.20 -4.94 -26.70
C SER A 232 -40.62 -3.81 -25.75
N LEU A 233 -40.88 -2.63 -26.31
CA LEU A 233 -41.59 -1.54 -25.66
C LEU A 233 -43.09 -1.85 -25.70
N LEU A 234 -43.65 -2.29 -24.56
CA LEU A 234 -45.09 -2.16 -24.30
C LEU A 234 -45.33 -0.73 -23.81
N GLY A 235 -46.28 -0.05 -24.46
CA GLY A 235 -46.43 1.40 -24.40
C GLY A 235 -47.04 1.97 -23.13
N ALA A 236 -46.70 3.22 -22.86
CA ALA A 236 -47.51 4.28 -22.23
C ALA A 236 -46.78 5.64 -22.39
N PRO A 237 -47.49 6.78 -22.34
CA PRO A 237 -47.22 7.94 -23.20
C PRO A 237 -46.25 8.97 -22.62
N ALA A 238 -45.73 9.78 -23.53
CA ALA A 238 -44.86 10.94 -23.29
C ALA A 238 -45.52 11.99 -22.38
N THR A 239 -44.82 12.41 -21.32
CA THR A 239 -44.85 13.78 -20.80
C THR A 239 -43.55 14.11 -20.06
N ASP A 240 -43.12 15.36 -20.29
CA ASP A 240 -42.15 16.20 -19.58
C ASP A 240 -40.66 15.84 -19.47
N ALA A 241 -39.88 16.74 -20.07
CA ALA A 241 -38.45 16.90 -19.88
C ALA A 241 -38.15 17.49 -18.49
N ALA A 242 -37.25 16.86 -17.72
CA ALA A 242 -36.51 17.53 -16.66
C ALA A 242 -35.19 16.80 -16.38
N HIS A 243 -34.09 17.50 -16.66
CA HIS A 243 -32.75 17.41 -16.07
C HIS A 243 -32.29 16.05 -15.49
N ARG A 244 -31.56 15.28 -16.30
CA ARG A 244 -30.62 14.26 -15.80
C ARG A 244 -29.22 14.84 -15.76
N THR A 245 -28.75 15.16 -14.57
CA THR A 245 -27.38 15.59 -14.28
C THR A 245 -26.40 14.41 -14.34
N ILE A 246 -25.13 14.71 -14.61
CA ILE A 246 -23.98 13.78 -14.82
C ILE A 246 -23.86 12.65 -13.76
N LEU A 247 -24.46 12.82 -12.58
CA LEU A 247 -24.45 11.81 -11.51
C LEU A 247 -25.32 10.57 -11.80
N ASP A 248 -26.40 10.69 -12.61
CA ASP A 248 -27.24 9.52 -12.93
C ASP A 248 -26.56 8.54 -13.88
N ALA A 249 -25.65 9.02 -14.74
CA ALA A 249 -24.89 8.18 -15.67
C ALA A 249 -23.81 7.32 -14.97
N LEU A 250 -23.51 7.61 -13.70
CA LEU A 250 -22.56 6.83 -12.88
C LEU A 250 -23.24 5.76 -12.01
N ALA A 251 -24.57 5.78 -11.89
CA ALA A 251 -25.30 4.86 -11.04
C ALA A 251 -25.59 3.50 -11.71
N ASP A 252 -25.58 3.44 -13.04
CA ASP A 252 -25.99 2.25 -13.81
C ASP A 252 -24.84 1.27 -14.13
N THR A 253 -23.60 1.61 -13.75
CA THR A 253 -22.47 0.67 -13.76
C THR A 253 -22.27 0.09 -12.37
N ARG A 254 -23.22 -0.73 -11.93
CA ARG A 254 -23.10 -1.51 -10.69
C ARG A 254 -23.04 -3.01 -10.98
N ASP A 255 -22.09 -3.38 -11.85
CA ASP A 255 -21.46 -4.69 -11.79
C ASP A 255 -20.11 -4.54 -11.08
N GLN A 256 -19.90 -5.37 -10.06
CA GLN A 256 -18.77 -5.33 -9.14
C GLN A 256 -17.42 -5.25 -9.87
N PRO A 257 -16.57 -4.23 -9.61
CA PRO A 257 -15.19 -4.29 -10.06
C PRO A 257 -14.41 -5.18 -9.09
N ALA A 258 -13.84 -6.27 -9.59
CA ALA A 258 -12.71 -6.93 -8.95
C ALA A 258 -11.64 -5.86 -8.65
N GLN A 259 -11.35 -5.64 -7.38
CA GLN A 259 -10.37 -4.67 -6.90
C GLN A 259 -9.01 -4.92 -7.58
N ARG A 260 -8.68 -4.09 -8.57
CA ARG A 260 -7.29 -3.85 -9.00
C ARG A 260 -6.97 -2.40 -8.66
N TRP A 261 -6.37 -2.23 -7.49
CA TRP A 261 -5.79 -0.96 -7.08
C TRP A 261 -4.57 -0.69 -7.97
N ILE A 262 -4.63 0.39 -8.74
CA ILE A 262 -3.57 0.85 -9.62
C ILE A 262 -2.55 1.57 -8.74
N TRP A 263 -1.36 0.97 -8.60
CA TRP A 263 -0.25 1.58 -7.88
C TRP A 263 0.12 2.95 -8.47
N PRO A 264 0.57 3.92 -7.64
CA PRO A 264 0.83 5.29 -8.06
C PRO A 264 2.19 5.40 -8.77
N GLY A 265 2.30 4.88 -9.99
CA GLY A 265 3.44 5.17 -10.90
C GLY A 265 3.60 6.67 -11.19
N HIS A 266 2.56 7.48 -10.92
CA HIS A 266 2.61 8.94 -11.01
C HIS A 266 3.26 9.64 -9.82
N LEU A 267 3.41 9.01 -8.65
CA LEU A 267 4.11 9.64 -7.52
C LEU A 267 5.62 9.81 -7.81
N PHE A 268 6.22 8.84 -8.51
CA PHE A 268 7.65 8.88 -8.86
C PHE A 268 7.99 9.90 -9.94
N LYS A 269 7.01 10.43 -10.69
CA LYS A 269 7.23 11.58 -11.59
C LYS A 269 7.29 12.91 -10.83
N MET A 270 6.61 13.04 -9.69
CA MET A 270 6.56 14.29 -8.91
C MET A 270 7.85 14.55 -8.11
N LEU A 271 8.61 13.52 -7.75
CA LEU A 271 9.88 13.66 -7.02
C LEU A 271 11.07 14.12 -7.90
N ARG A 272 10.91 14.20 -9.22
CA ARG A 272 11.94 14.76 -10.12
C ARG A 272 11.85 16.29 -10.30
N ALA A 273 10.79 16.92 -9.80
CA ALA A 273 10.58 18.37 -9.96
C ALA A 273 11.14 19.22 -8.80
N PHE A 274 11.66 18.60 -7.74
CA PHE A 274 12.37 19.30 -6.67
C PHE A 274 13.86 18.92 -6.70
N LYS A 275 14.66 19.80 -7.28
CA LYS A 275 16.06 20.00 -6.87
C LYS A 275 16.09 21.29 -6.02
N PRO A 276 17.02 21.39 -5.05
CA PRO A 276 17.02 22.44 -4.03
C PRO A 276 16.98 23.86 -4.59
#